data_AF-A0A2H9MLN6-F1
#
_entry.id   AF-A0A2H9MLN6-F1
#
_cell.length_a   1.000
_cell.length_b   1.000
_cell.length_c   1.000
_cell.angle_alpha   90.00
_cell.angle_beta   90.00
_cell.angle_gamma   90.00
#
_symmetry.space_group_name_H-M   'P 1'
#
loop_
_entity.id
_entity.type
_entity.pdbx_description
1 polymer ?
#
loop_
_entity_poly.entity_id
_entity_poly.type
_entity_poly.pdbx_seq_one_letter_code
_entity_poly.pdbx_strand_id
1 'polypeptide(L)'
;MSYESTGVITLKDIQLPSKERLEKGPVAVIECPQSIPCDPCVEACPFCAISMNDINDLPKIDFEKCTGCGACIGKCPGLAVFVVDMTYSDNEALIKIPYEFNIPKIGD
;
A
#
# COMPACT_ATOMS: atom_id res chain seq x y z
N MET A 1 5.16 -16.70 15.39
CA MET A 1 5.83 -15.50 15.91
C MET A 1 5.17 -14.31 15.24
N SER A 2 4.93 -13.24 15.97
CA SER A 2 4.23 -12.06 15.44
C SER A 2 5.22 -11.07 14.84
N TYR A 3 4.76 -10.15 13.98
CA TYR A 3 5.62 -9.18 13.31
C TYR A 3 6.35 -8.27 14.30
N GLU A 4 5.81 -8.05 15.50
CA GLU A 4 6.45 -7.29 16.59
C GLU A 4 7.70 -7.98 17.13
N SER A 5 7.80 -9.32 17.00
CA SER A 5 8.96 -10.09 17.45
C SER A 5 9.97 -10.37 16.34
N THR A 6 9.51 -10.46 15.10
CA THR A 6 10.35 -10.82 13.95
C THR A 6 10.77 -9.63 13.10
N GLY A 7 10.05 -8.51 13.20
CA GLY A 7 10.16 -7.39 12.27
C GLY A 7 9.65 -7.69 10.86
N VAL A 8 8.96 -8.82 10.65
CA VAL A 8 8.51 -9.30 9.33
C VAL A 8 7.00 -9.40 9.29
N ILE A 9 6.38 -8.62 8.40
CA ILE A 9 4.95 -8.68 8.09
C ILE A 9 4.67 -9.94 7.26
N THR A 10 3.55 -10.59 7.53
CA THR A 10 3.08 -11.76 6.79
C THR A 10 1.76 -11.46 6.07
N LEU A 11 1.37 -12.33 5.14
CA LEU A 11 0.09 -12.20 4.41
C LEU A 11 -1.15 -12.24 5.33
N LYS A 12 -1.01 -12.64 6.58
CA LYS A 12 -2.10 -12.65 7.58
C LYS A 12 -2.30 -11.28 8.23
N ASP A 13 -1.27 -10.43 8.19
CA ASP A 13 -1.25 -9.13 8.86
C ASP A 13 -1.78 -8.02 7.94
N ILE A 14 -2.05 -8.32 6.66
CA ILE A 14 -2.37 -7.33 5.63
C ILE A 14 -3.54 -7.77 4.76
N GLN A 15 -4.23 -6.80 4.20
CA GLN A 15 -5.25 -7.01 3.19
C GLN A 15 -4.61 -7.08 1.80
N LEU A 16 -4.87 -8.16 1.05
CA LEU A 16 -4.35 -8.33 -0.32
C LEU A 16 -5.48 -8.28 -1.36
N PRO A 17 -5.23 -7.68 -2.55
CA PRO A 17 -6.15 -7.76 -3.66
C PRO A 17 -6.25 -9.19 -4.18
N SER A 18 -7.42 -9.55 -4.71
CA SER A 18 -7.59 -10.84 -5.39
C SER A 18 -6.75 -10.89 -6.68
N LYS A 19 -6.47 -12.10 -7.16
CA LYS A 19 -5.79 -12.28 -8.46
C LYS A 19 -6.55 -11.61 -9.60
N GLU A 20 -7.87 -11.80 -9.65
CA GLU A 20 -8.73 -11.15 -10.65
C GLU A 20 -8.61 -9.62 -10.59
N ARG A 21 -8.53 -9.04 -9.38
CA ARG A 21 -8.36 -7.60 -9.24
C ARG A 21 -6.98 -7.16 -9.73
N LEU A 22 -5.91 -7.88 -9.42
CA LEU A 22 -4.56 -7.56 -9.91
C LEU A 22 -4.47 -7.53 -11.44
N GLU A 23 -5.26 -8.36 -12.14
CA GLU A 23 -5.32 -8.42 -13.60
C GLU A 23 -6.04 -7.21 -14.23
N LYS A 24 -6.81 -6.42 -13.45
CA LYS A 24 -7.55 -5.24 -13.95
C LYS A 24 -6.71 -3.97 -14.04
N GLY A 25 -5.47 -3.99 -13.54
CA GLY A 25 -4.57 -2.83 -13.53
C GLY A 25 -4.12 -2.43 -12.12
N PRO A 26 -3.49 -1.26 -11.98
CA PRO A 26 -2.77 -0.88 -10.77
C PRO A 26 -3.69 -0.79 -9.55
N VAL A 27 -3.16 -1.18 -8.39
CA VAL A 27 -3.89 -1.19 -7.11
C VAL A 27 -2.93 -0.90 -5.96
N ALA A 28 -3.39 -0.15 -4.96
CA ALA A 28 -2.61 0.08 -3.75
C ALA A 28 -2.68 -1.11 -2.79
N VAL A 29 -1.59 -1.36 -2.07
CA VAL A 29 -1.49 -2.32 -0.97
C VAL A 29 -0.92 -1.57 0.23
N ILE A 30 -1.48 -1.84 1.42
CA ILE A 30 -1.14 -1.13 2.65
C ILE A 30 -0.64 -2.14 3.68
N GLU A 31 0.66 -2.09 3.97
CA GLU A 31 1.36 -2.86 4.99
C GLU A 31 1.44 -2.09 6.32
N CYS A 32 0.29 -1.61 6.81
CA CYS A 32 0.19 -0.92 8.09
C CYS A 32 -0.41 -1.86 9.14
N PRO A 33 0.39 -2.50 10.01
CA PRO A 33 -0.12 -3.39 11.05
C PRO A 33 -0.31 -2.70 12.42
N GLN A 34 -0.06 -1.40 12.51
CA GLN A 34 -0.04 -0.65 13.78
C GLN A 34 -1.37 0.08 14.03
N SER A 35 -2.00 -0.19 15.17
CA SER A 35 -3.16 0.57 15.67
C SER A 35 -2.73 1.87 16.35
N ILE A 36 -2.36 2.86 15.54
CA ILE A 36 -1.96 4.21 15.98
C ILE A 36 -2.94 5.25 15.43
N PRO A 37 -3.11 6.42 16.08
CA PRO A 37 -4.05 7.45 15.63
C PRO A 37 -3.53 8.16 14.36
N CYS A 38 -3.68 7.54 13.19
CA CYS A 38 -3.11 7.97 11.93
C CYS A 38 -4.00 7.60 10.73
N ASP A 39 -4.56 8.60 10.04
CA ASP A 39 -5.42 8.47 8.86
C ASP A 39 -4.99 9.22 7.57
N PRO A 40 -3.75 9.72 7.35
CA PRO A 40 -3.39 10.44 6.12
C PRO A 40 -3.67 9.67 4.82
N CYS A 41 -3.65 8.34 4.83
CA CYS A 41 -3.97 7.55 3.65
C CYS A 41 -5.45 7.61 3.26
N VAL A 42 -6.36 7.79 4.24
CA VAL A 42 -7.80 7.99 4.02
C VAL A 42 -8.00 9.35 3.35
N GLU A 43 -7.50 10.42 3.98
CA GLU A 43 -7.62 11.79 3.48
C GLU A 43 -6.95 12.01 2.12
N ALA A 44 -5.85 11.30 1.86
CA ALA A 44 -5.14 11.39 0.59
C ALA A 44 -5.85 10.74 -0.60
N CYS A 45 -6.86 9.90 -0.36
CA CYS A 45 -7.50 9.11 -1.41
C CYS A 45 -8.63 9.89 -2.10
N PRO A 46 -8.45 10.39 -3.34
CA PRO A 46 -9.50 11.17 -4.01
C PRO A 46 -10.69 10.32 -4.47
N PHE A 47 -10.59 9.00 -4.37
CA PHE A 47 -11.63 8.04 -4.77
C PHE A 47 -12.37 7.42 -3.58
N CYS A 48 -12.05 7.85 -2.35
CA CYS A 48 -12.60 7.29 -1.11
C CYS A 48 -12.49 5.74 -1.06
N ALA A 49 -11.38 5.22 -1.57
CA ALA A 49 -11.11 3.79 -1.62
C ALA A 49 -10.51 3.26 -0.31
N ILE A 50 -10.04 4.12 0.59
CA ILE A 50 -9.45 3.74 1.88
C ILE A 50 -10.35 4.28 2.99
N SER A 51 -10.63 3.48 4.01
CA SER A 51 -11.47 3.86 5.15
C SER A 51 -11.00 3.23 6.47
N MET A 52 -11.40 3.88 7.57
CA MET A 52 -11.21 3.45 8.96
C MET A 52 -12.47 3.83 9.75
N ASN A 53 -12.86 3.09 10.80
CA ASN A 53 -14.01 3.47 11.63
C ASN A 53 -13.57 4.36 12.80
N ASP A 54 -12.49 3.98 13.48
CA ASP A 54 -11.77 4.79 14.45
C ASP A 54 -10.39 5.18 13.90
N ILE A 55 -9.82 6.29 14.35
CA ILE A 55 -8.48 6.74 13.93
C ILE A 55 -7.37 5.75 14.31
N ASN A 56 -7.59 4.88 15.31
CA ASN A 56 -6.65 3.83 15.71
C ASN A 56 -6.89 2.50 14.99
N ASP A 57 -7.92 2.39 14.14
CA ASP A 57 -8.17 1.18 13.35
C ASP A 57 -7.17 1.05 12.20
N LEU A 58 -6.96 -0.19 11.74
CA LEU A 58 -6.17 -0.43 10.53
C LEU A 58 -6.93 0.05 9.28
N PRO A 59 -6.24 0.66 8.30
CA PRO A 59 -6.86 1.06 7.04
C PRO A 59 -7.41 -0.15 6.30
N LYS A 60 -8.64 -0.03 5.81
CA LYS A 60 -9.23 -0.98 4.87
C LYS A 60 -9.32 -0.35 3.50
N ILE A 61 -8.97 -1.12 2.48
CA ILE A 61 -9.05 -0.68 1.10
C ILE A 61 -10.15 -1.40 0.34
N ASP A 62 -11.02 -0.63 -0.31
CA ASP A 62 -11.93 -1.07 -1.35
C ASP A 62 -11.14 -1.13 -2.67
N PHE A 63 -10.69 -2.32 -3.03
CA PHE A 63 -9.87 -2.51 -4.21
C PHE A 63 -10.61 -2.20 -5.52
N GLU A 64 -11.94 -2.28 -5.56
CA GLU A 64 -12.72 -1.97 -6.77
C GLU A 64 -12.79 -0.45 -7.01
N LYS A 65 -12.72 0.37 -5.95
CA LYS A 65 -12.60 1.83 -6.07
C LYS A 65 -11.17 2.32 -6.27
N CYS A 66 -10.19 1.54 -5.86
CA CYS A 66 -8.79 1.91 -5.97
C CYS A 66 -8.34 1.94 -7.43
N THR A 67 -7.83 3.07 -7.90
CA THR A 67 -7.30 3.26 -9.26
C THR A 67 -5.78 3.07 -9.36
N GLY A 68 -5.09 2.83 -8.24
CA GLY A 68 -3.63 2.76 -8.21
C GLY A 68 -2.92 4.08 -8.53
N CYS A 69 -3.60 5.23 -8.33
CA CYS A 69 -3.05 6.56 -8.62
C CYS A 69 -1.79 6.91 -7.79
N GLY A 70 -1.62 6.31 -6.61
CA GLY A 70 -0.44 6.49 -5.77
C GLY A 70 -0.46 7.72 -4.85
N ALA A 71 -1.55 8.49 -4.79
CA ALA A 71 -1.66 9.67 -3.93
C ALA A 71 -1.40 9.37 -2.44
N CYS A 72 -1.80 8.19 -1.97
CA CYS A 72 -1.57 7.73 -0.61
C CYS A 72 -0.11 7.39 -0.28
N ILE A 73 0.72 7.06 -1.28
CA ILE A 73 2.13 6.66 -1.07
C ILE A 73 2.90 7.78 -0.39
N GLY A 74 2.89 8.98 -0.98
CA GLY A 74 3.63 10.14 -0.45
C GLY A 74 3.01 10.80 0.78
N LYS A 75 1.87 10.31 1.26
CA LYS A 75 1.18 10.83 2.45
C LYS A 75 1.32 9.93 3.66
N CYS A 76 1.73 8.67 3.47
CA CYS A 76 1.94 7.75 4.58
C CYS A 76 3.24 8.09 5.32
N PRO A 77 3.18 8.54 6.60
CA PRO A 77 4.38 8.83 7.37
C PRO A 77 5.17 7.56 7.75
N GLY A 78 4.53 6.39 7.71
CA GLY A 78 5.14 5.10 8.01
C GLY A 78 5.66 4.35 6.79
N LEU A 79 5.58 4.94 5.58
CA LEU A 79 6.05 4.33 4.32
C LEU A 79 5.45 2.94 4.04
N ALA A 80 4.25 2.70 4.55
CA ALA A 80 3.58 1.42 4.54
C ALA A 80 2.71 1.20 3.28
N VAL A 81 2.74 2.10 2.31
CA VAL A 81 1.83 2.07 1.16
C VAL A 81 2.61 1.99 -0.14
N PHE A 82 2.27 1.02 -0.97
CA PHE A 82 2.81 0.86 -2.31
C PHE A 82 1.70 0.58 -3.33
N VAL A 83 2.00 0.76 -4.60
CA VAL A 83 1.11 0.37 -5.70
C VAL A 83 1.75 -0.75 -6.49
N VAL A 84 0.97 -1.79 -6.75
CA VAL A 84 1.34 -2.93 -7.59
C VAL A 84 0.55 -2.86 -8.88
N ASP A 85 1.23 -3.01 -10.01
CA ASP A 85 0.64 -3.13 -11.34
C ASP A 85 1.18 -4.38 -12.04
N MET A 86 0.35 -5.42 -12.06
CA MET A 86 0.66 -6.69 -12.74
C MET A 86 0.38 -6.62 -14.25
N THR A 87 -0.20 -5.53 -14.74
CA THR A 87 -0.56 -5.35 -16.16
C THR A 87 0.50 -4.59 -16.94
N TYR A 88 1.61 -4.24 -16.30
CA TYR A 88 2.69 -3.45 -16.88
C TYR A 88 3.37 -4.14 -18.07
N SER A 89 3.66 -5.43 -17.95
CA SER A 89 4.23 -6.25 -19.04
C SER A 89 3.98 -7.74 -18.79
N ASP A 90 4.33 -8.59 -19.75
CA ASP A 90 4.14 -10.05 -19.63
C ASP A 90 5.00 -10.70 -18.53
N ASN A 91 6.19 -10.15 -18.25
CA ASN A 91 7.19 -10.78 -17.36
C ASN A 91 7.61 -9.91 -16.17
N GLU A 92 7.17 -8.65 -16.14
CA GLU A 92 7.55 -7.68 -15.10
C GLU A 92 6.30 -7.01 -14.54
N ALA A 93 6.27 -6.87 -13.22
CA ALA A 93 5.30 -6.04 -12.53
C ALA A 93 5.93 -4.67 -12.22
N LEU A 94 5.13 -3.63 -12.26
CA LEU A 94 5.55 -2.30 -11.81
C LEU A 94 5.15 -2.12 -10.34
N ILE A 95 6.13 -1.73 -9.53
CA ILE A 95 5.92 -1.38 -8.11
C ILE A 95 6.23 0.11 -7.93
N LYS A 96 5.28 0.87 -7.39
CA LYS A 96 5.52 2.24 -6.91
C LYS A 96 5.71 2.17 -5.41
N ILE A 97 6.92 2.47 -4.95
CA ILE A 97 7.29 2.49 -3.53
C ILE A 97 7.42 3.93 -3.03
N PRO A 98 7.21 4.18 -1.74
CA PRO A 98 7.58 5.44 -1.13
C PRO A 98 9.08 5.61 -1.22
N TYR A 99 9.52 6.79 -1.60
CA TYR A 99 10.91 7.06 -1.89
C TYR A 99 11.43 8.18 -0.99
N GLU A 100 12.33 7.83 -0.07
CA GLU A 100 12.96 8.77 0.86
C GLU A 100 14.48 8.86 0.70
N PHE A 101 15.06 8.07 -0.20
CA PHE A 101 16.51 8.01 -0.38
C PHE A 101 16.99 9.00 -1.46
N ASN A 102 18.30 9.17 -1.58
CA ASN A 102 18.88 9.90 -2.71
C ASN A 102 18.94 8.98 -3.93
N ILE A 103 18.72 9.53 -5.14
CA ILE A 103 18.65 8.73 -6.37
C ILE A 103 19.97 7.97 -6.51
N PRO A 104 19.96 6.62 -6.41
CA PRO A 104 21.19 5.86 -6.43
C PRO A 104 21.86 6.03 -7.79
N LYS A 105 23.17 6.18 -7.77
CA LYS A 105 23.96 6.24 -9.00
C LYS A 105 24.28 4.82 -9.44
N ILE A 106 24.50 4.64 -10.73
CA ILE A 106 24.92 3.35 -11.28
C ILE A 106 26.22 2.92 -10.58
N GLY A 107 26.18 1.80 -9.85
CA GLY A 107 27.32 1.22 -9.14
C GLY A 107 27.37 1.45 -7.63
N ASP A 108 26.36 2.12 -7.06
CA ASP A 108 26.13 2.12 -5.60
C ASP A 108 25.67 0.73 -5.10
#